data_AF-A0A7J7ETS1-F1
#
_entry.id   AF-A0A7J7ETS1-F1
#
_cell.length_a   1.000
_cell.length_b   1.000
_cell.length_c   1.000
_cell.angle_alpha   90.00
_cell.angle_beta   90.00
_cell.angle_gamma   90.00
#
_symmetry.space_group_name_H-M   'P 1'
#
loop_
_entity.id
_entity.type
_entity.pdbx_description
1 polymer ?
#
loop_
_entity_poly.entity_id
_entity_poly.type
_entity_poly.pdbx_seq_one_letter_code
_entity_poly.pdbx_strand_id
1 'polypeptide(L)'
;MMDLQLSDSNFRRHILLQYLILFQYLKGQVKFKSSNYVLTDEQSLWIEDTTKSVYQLLSENPPDGERFSKMVEHILNTEENWNSWKNEGCPSFVKERTSDTKPTRIVRKRTAPEDFLGKGPNKKILMGKEYMPTLEEFFEEAIEQADPENMVENEYKAVNNSNYGWRALRLLARRSPHFFQPTNQQFKSLPEYLENMVIKLAKELPPPSEEIKTGEDEDEEDNDALLKENESPDVQRDKPVTGEQIEVFANKLGEQWKILAPYLEMKDSEIRQIECDSEDMKMRAKQLLVAWQDQEGVHATPENLINALNKSGLSDLAESLTNDNETNS
;
A
#
# COMPACT_ATOMS: atom_id res chain seq x y z
N MET A 1 -32.31 6.69 31.79
CA MET A 1 -31.05 5.95 31.52
C MET A 1 -31.33 4.72 30.65
N MET A 2 -32.32 3.89 30.99
CA MET A 2 -32.76 2.76 30.15
C MET A 2 -33.31 3.20 28.78
N ASP A 3 -34.11 4.27 28.73
CA ASP A 3 -34.71 4.74 27.48
C ASP A 3 -33.68 5.22 26.45
N LEU A 4 -32.55 5.76 26.92
CA LEU A 4 -31.46 6.19 26.05
C LEU A 4 -30.76 4.99 25.39
N GLN A 5 -30.54 3.90 26.15
CA GLN A 5 -30.00 2.65 25.60
C GLN A 5 -30.96 2.01 24.60
N LEU A 6 -32.27 2.03 24.91
CA LEU A 6 -33.29 1.52 23.99
C LEU A 6 -33.41 2.38 22.73
N SER A 7 -33.01 3.66 22.74
CA SER A 7 -32.99 4.52 21.55
C SER A 7 -31.77 4.31 20.64
N ASP A 8 -30.70 3.70 21.14
CA ASP A 8 -29.46 3.46 20.39
C ASP A 8 -29.58 2.22 19.48
N SER A 9 -29.36 2.42 18.17
CA SER A 9 -29.42 1.35 17.18
C SER A 9 -28.28 0.33 17.35
N ASN A 10 -27.11 0.77 17.81
CA ASN A 10 -26.00 -0.15 18.10
C ASN A 10 -26.35 -1.06 19.26
N PHE A 11 -26.91 -0.52 20.34
CA PHE A 11 -27.34 -1.35 21.48
C PHE A 11 -28.35 -2.41 21.04
N ARG A 12 -29.35 -2.04 20.23
CA ARG A 12 -30.32 -2.99 19.66
C ARG A 12 -29.63 -4.07 18.83
N ARG A 13 -28.67 -3.71 17.97
CA ARG A 13 -27.90 -4.67 17.18
C ARG A 13 -27.16 -5.68 18.05
N HIS A 14 -26.53 -5.24 19.13
CA HIS A 14 -25.82 -6.14 20.05
C HIS A 14 -26.76 -7.16 20.69
N ILE A 15 -27.93 -6.73 21.16
CA ILE A 15 -28.92 -7.62 21.77
C ILE A 15 -29.46 -8.62 20.73
N LEU A 16 -29.81 -8.16 19.54
CA LEU A 16 -30.32 -9.02 18.47
C LEU A 16 -29.27 -10.04 18.00
N LEU A 17 -28.00 -9.62 17.89
CA LEU A 17 -26.88 -10.52 17.62
C LEU A 17 -26.70 -11.58 18.71
N GLN A 18 -26.79 -11.19 19.97
CA GLN A 18 -26.70 -12.13 21.09
C GLN A 18 -27.81 -13.17 21.04
N TYR A 19 -29.03 -12.79 20.66
CA TYR A 19 -30.12 -13.74 20.42
C TYR A 19 -29.79 -14.73 19.30
N LEU A 20 -29.27 -14.26 18.16
CA LEU A 20 -28.91 -15.14 17.05
C LEU A 20 -27.81 -16.15 17.44
N ILE A 21 -26.76 -15.69 18.13
CA ILE A 21 -25.68 -16.56 18.62
C ILE A 21 -26.24 -17.58 19.61
N LEU A 22 -27.13 -17.17 20.51
CA LEU A 22 -27.79 -18.07 21.46
C LEU A 22 -28.65 -19.12 20.73
N PHE A 23 -29.46 -18.72 19.76
CA PHE A 23 -30.32 -19.64 19.00
C PHE A 23 -29.49 -20.64 18.19
N GLN A 24 -28.45 -20.18 17.50
CA GLN A 24 -27.53 -21.06 16.80
C GLN A 24 -26.80 -22.00 17.76
N TYR A 25 -26.37 -21.50 18.93
CA TYR A 25 -25.80 -22.36 19.96
C TYR A 25 -26.82 -23.41 20.38
N LEU A 26 -28.05 -23.05 20.76
CA LEU A 26 -29.07 -24.00 21.23
C LEU A 26 -29.39 -25.09 20.19
N LYS A 27 -29.46 -24.73 18.91
CA LYS A 27 -29.67 -25.68 17.80
C LYS A 27 -28.43 -26.50 17.44
N GLY A 28 -27.24 -25.91 17.60
CA GLY A 28 -25.97 -26.49 17.21
C GLY A 28 -25.61 -27.72 18.03
N GLN A 29 -25.32 -28.82 17.34
CA GLN A 29 -24.71 -30.00 17.93
C GLN A 29 -23.22 -29.75 18.10
N VAL A 30 -22.68 -30.00 19.29
CA VAL A 30 -21.24 -29.87 19.57
C VAL A 30 -20.81 -31.13 20.31
N LYS A 31 -19.67 -31.72 19.95
CA LYS A 31 -19.12 -32.95 20.57
C LYS A 31 -19.03 -32.91 22.10
N PHE A 32 -18.97 -31.71 22.68
CA PHE A 32 -18.86 -31.47 24.13
C PHE A 32 -20.19 -31.22 24.83
N LYS A 33 -21.32 -31.17 24.11
CA LYS A 33 -22.64 -31.06 24.72
C LYS A 33 -23.15 -32.42 25.17
N SER A 34 -23.74 -32.46 26.36
CA SER A 34 -24.41 -33.66 26.86
C SER A 34 -25.63 -33.98 26.01
N SER A 35 -25.85 -35.27 25.73
CA SER A 35 -27.04 -35.79 25.05
C SER A 35 -28.35 -35.50 25.80
N ASN A 36 -28.27 -35.05 27.04
CA ASN A 36 -29.44 -34.71 27.87
C ASN A 36 -30.00 -33.31 27.57
N TYR A 37 -29.29 -32.48 26.80
CA TYR A 37 -29.74 -31.13 26.44
C TYR A 37 -30.51 -31.15 25.11
N VAL A 38 -31.74 -31.64 25.16
CA VAL A 38 -32.65 -31.76 24.01
C VAL A 38 -33.71 -30.65 24.08
N LEU A 39 -33.99 -30.03 22.94
CA LEU A 39 -35.09 -29.10 22.78
C LEU A 39 -36.36 -29.86 22.37
N THR A 40 -37.52 -29.42 22.85
CA THR A 40 -38.79 -29.93 22.33
C THR A 40 -39.07 -29.40 20.92
N ASP A 41 -39.95 -30.04 20.18
CA ASP A 41 -40.36 -29.58 18.84
C ASP A 41 -40.99 -28.19 18.91
N GLU A 42 -41.82 -27.94 19.94
CA GLU A 42 -42.43 -26.63 20.19
C GLU A 42 -41.38 -25.54 20.45
N GLN A 43 -40.35 -25.83 21.24
CA GLN A 43 -39.24 -24.89 21.48
C GLN A 43 -38.44 -24.64 20.21
N SER A 44 -38.23 -25.68 19.40
CA SER A 44 -37.49 -25.57 18.15
C SER A 44 -38.21 -24.68 17.13
N LEU A 45 -39.53 -24.85 17.01
CA LEU A 45 -40.39 -23.98 16.18
C LEU A 45 -40.40 -22.54 16.69
N TRP A 46 -40.50 -22.34 18.01
CA TRP A 46 -40.43 -21.01 18.60
C TRP A 46 -39.10 -20.31 18.31
N ILE A 47 -37.98 -21.04 18.37
CA ILE A 47 -36.67 -20.50 18.00
C ILE A 47 -36.65 -20.09 16.52
N GLU A 48 -37.23 -20.88 15.61
CA GLU A 48 -37.28 -20.55 14.18
C GLU A 48 -38.08 -19.29 13.90
N ASP A 49 -39.27 -19.18 14.47
CA ASP A 49 -40.11 -18.01 14.25
C ASP A 49 -39.50 -16.76 14.87
N THR A 50 -38.94 -16.88 16.08
CA THR A 50 -38.23 -15.77 16.73
C THR A 50 -36.98 -15.37 15.95
N THR A 51 -36.24 -16.32 15.38
CA THR A 51 -35.08 -16.04 14.53
C THR A 51 -35.48 -15.22 13.30
N LYS A 52 -36.59 -15.56 12.62
CA LYS A 52 -37.12 -14.78 11.50
C LYS A 52 -37.46 -13.35 11.93
N SER A 53 -38.13 -13.19 13.09
CA SER A 53 -38.43 -11.86 13.63
C SER A 53 -37.17 -11.06 13.96
N VAL A 54 -36.13 -11.69 14.51
CA VAL A 54 -34.85 -11.02 14.81
C VAL A 54 -34.16 -10.53 13.53
N TYR A 55 -34.13 -11.34 12.47
CA TYR A 55 -33.59 -10.90 11.18
C TYR A 55 -34.40 -9.75 10.56
N GLN A 56 -35.72 -9.79 10.66
CA GLN A 56 -36.57 -8.68 10.23
C GLN A 56 -36.23 -7.40 11.00
N LEU A 57 -36.14 -7.45 12.33
CA LEU A 57 -35.76 -6.30 13.15
C LEU A 57 -34.34 -5.80 12.83
N LEU A 58 -33.38 -6.68 12.59
CA LEU A 58 -32.03 -6.29 12.16
C LEU A 58 -32.04 -5.55 10.82
N SER A 59 -32.89 -5.97 9.88
CA SER A 59 -33.04 -5.32 8.59
C SER A 59 -33.67 -3.93 8.68
N GLU A 60 -34.56 -3.72 9.65
CA GLU A 60 -35.23 -2.44 9.93
C GLU A 60 -34.33 -1.44 10.68
N ASN A 61 -33.16 -1.83 11.21
CA ASN A 61 -32.28 -0.97 11.99
C ASN A 61 -31.28 -0.16 11.13
N PRO A 62 -31.38 1.18 11.06
CA PRO A 62 -30.41 2.02 10.36
C PRO A 62 -29.04 2.12 11.07
N PRO A 63 -27.93 2.39 10.35
CA PRO A 63 -27.77 2.48 8.89
C PRO A 63 -27.49 1.12 8.22
N ASP A 64 -27.94 0.90 6.98
CA ASP A 64 -27.69 -0.31 6.17
C ASP A 64 -28.11 -1.64 6.84
N GLY A 65 -29.28 -1.70 7.48
CA GLY A 65 -29.78 -2.88 8.19
C GLY A 65 -29.81 -4.16 7.34
N GLU A 66 -30.19 -4.07 6.06
CA GLU A 66 -30.17 -5.23 5.15
C GLU A 66 -28.75 -5.77 4.90
N ARG A 67 -27.78 -4.89 4.68
CA ARG A 67 -26.38 -5.28 4.46
C ARG A 67 -25.81 -5.92 5.71
N PHE A 68 -26.09 -5.32 6.86
CA PHE A 68 -25.69 -5.88 8.16
C PHE A 68 -26.31 -7.26 8.37
N SER A 69 -27.61 -7.43 8.10
CA SER A 69 -28.31 -8.71 8.24
C SER A 69 -27.69 -9.80 7.37
N LYS A 70 -27.37 -9.52 6.10
CA LYS A 70 -26.67 -10.46 5.20
C LYS A 70 -25.27 -10.82 5.69
N MET A 71 -24.54 -9.84 6.22
CA MET A 71 -23.21 -10.08 6.80
C MET A 71 -23.31 -11.00 8.02
N VAL A 72 -24.29 -10.78 8.89
CA VAL A 72 -24.53 -11.63 10.06
C VAL A 72 -24.90 -13.05 9.64
N GLU A 73 -25.80 -13.22 8.67
CA GLU A 73 -26.15 -14.53 8.12
C GLU A 73 -24.90 -15.28 7.59
N HIS A 74 -24.04 -14.57 6.86
CA HIS A 74 -22.78 -15.15 6.37
C HIS A 74 -21.84 -15.56 7.53
N ILE A 75 -21.67 -14.70 8.53
CA ILE A 75 -20.82 -14.99 9.71
C ILE A 75 -21.34 -16.23 10.44
N LEU A 76 -22.63 -16.31 10.72
CA LEU A 76 -23.23 -17.44 11.42
C LEU A 76 -23.11 -18.73 10.60
N ASN A 77 -23.25 -18.69 9.28
CA ASN A 77 -22.96 -19.83 8.41
C ASN A 77 -21.48 -20.27 8.50
N THR A 78 -20.53 -19.32 8.51
CA THR A 78 -19.11 -19.67 8.72
C THR A 78 -18.86 -20.27 10.11
N GLU A 79 -19.61 -19.87 11.13
CA GLU A 79 -19.54 -20.48 12.46
C GLU A 79 -20.09 -21.91 12.46
N GLU A 80 -21.15 -22.22 11.70
CA GLU A 80 -21.62 -23.60 11.52
C GLU A 80 -20.56 -24.49 10.88
N ASN A 81 -19.91 -23.99 9.83
CA ASN A 81 -18.80 -24.71 9.17
C ASN A 81 -17.65 -24.97 10.15
N TRP A 82 -17.28 -23.98 10.96
CA TRP A 82 -16.24 -24.11 11.98
C TRP A 82 -16.63 -25.10 13.08
N ASN A 83 -17.89 -25.11 13.50
CA ASN A 83 -18.43 -26.08 14.44
C ASN A 83 -18.39 -27.50 13.86
N SER A 84 -18.77 -27.70 12.58
CA SER A 84 -18.67 -29.00 11.92
C SER A 84 -17.23 -29.49 11.87
N TRP A 85 -16.30 -28.64 11.43
CA TRP A 85 -14.87 -28.97 11.34
C TRP A 85 -14.29 -29.37 12.71
N LYS A 86 -14.62 -28.64 13.78
CA LYS A 86 -14.25 -29.03 15.15
C LYS A 86 -14.90 -30.34 15.57
N ASN A 87 -16.18 -30.51 15.27
CA ASN A 87 -16.90 -31.75 15.52
C ASN A 87 -16.34 -32.92 14.73
N GLU A 88 -15.62 -32.71 13.63
CA GLU A 88 -14.92 -33.78 12.90
C GLU A 88 -13.56 -34.12 13.50
N GLY A 89 -13.13 -33.43 14.56
CA GLY A 89 -11.82 -33.63 15.18
C GLY A 89 -10.72 -32.79 14.54
N CYS A 90 -11.09 -31.64 13.96
CA CYS A 90 -10.16 -30.67 13.40
C CYS A 90 -9.28 -31.26 12.28
N PRO A 91 -9.86 -31.77 11.17
CA PRO A 91 -9.07 -32.34 10.07
C PRO A 91 -8.08 -31.32 9.49
N SER A 92 -6.90 -31.80 9.09
CA SER A 92 -5.85 -30.94 8.54
C SER A 92 -6.34 -30.18 7.31
N PHE A 93 -6.14 -28.86 7.29
CA PHE A 93 -6.35 -28.03 6.10
C PHE A 93 -5.28 -28.25 5.02
N VAL A 94 -4.18 -28.93 5.37
CA VAL A 94 -3.15 -29.30 4.40
C VAL A 94 -3.73 -30.41 3.54
N LYS A 95 -4.14 -30.06 2.32
CA LYS A 95 -4.41 -31.05 1.27
C LYS A 95 -3.14 -31.89 1.12
N GLU A 96 -3.20 -33.14 1.53
CA GLU A 96 -2.19 -34.10 1.13
C GLU A 96 -2.10 -34.02 -0.39
N ARG A 97 -0.88 -33.81 -0.90
CA ARG A 97 -0.64 -33.93 -2.32
C ARG A 97 -0.99 -35.36 -2.66
N THR A 98 -2.11 -35.57 -3.34
CA THR A 98 -2.38 -36.85 -4.00
C THR A 98 -1.10 -37.20 -4.74
N SER A 99 -0.56 -38.39 -4.47
CA SER A 99 0.52 -38.94 -5.27
C SER A 99 -0.07 -39.35 -6.63
N ASP A 100 -0.66 -38.38 -7.33
CA ASP A 100 -1.07 -38.55 -8.70
C ASP A 100 0.22 -38.71 -9.49
N THR A 101 0.33 -39.87 -10.14
CA THR A 101 1.22 -40.11 -11.26
C THR A 101 1.34 -38.83 -12.05
N LYS A 102 2.52 -38.18 -11.96
CA LYS A 102 2.79 -36.91 -12.61
C LYS A 102 2.23 -37.00 -14.03
N PRO A 103 1.23 -36.19 -14.41
CA PRO A 103 0.90 -36.09 -15.83
C PRO A 103 2.20 -35.69 -16.50
N THR A 104 2.62 -36.44 -17.53
CA THR A 104 3.84 -36.15 -18.28
C THR A 104 3.70 -34.71 -18.76
N ARG A 105 4.31 -33.79 -18.01
CA ARG A 105 4.31 -32.37 -18.32
C ARG A 105 4.97 -32.33 -19.68
N ILE A 106 4.22 -31.98 -20.72
CA ILE A 106 4.85 -31.64 -21.99
C ILE A 106 5.73 -30.46 -21.62
N VAL A 107 7.02 -30.73 -21.46
CA VAL A 107 8.01 -29.70 -21.25
C VAL A 107 8.03 -28.96 -22.57
N ARG A 108 7.18 -27.94 -22.69
CA ARG A 108 7.47 -26.83 -23.58
C ARG A 108 8.77 -26.28 -23.06
N LYS A 109 9.88 -26.82 -23.58
CA LYS A 109 11.20 -26.21 -23.45
C LYS A 109 11.01 -24.86 -24.11
N ARG A 110 10.70 -23.84 -23.31
CA ARG A 110 10.97 -22.47 -23.72
C ARG A 110 12.46 -22.49 -24.04
N THR A 111 12.80 -22.25 -25.30
CA THR A 111 14.17 -21.94 -25.68
C THR A 111 14.64 -20.87 -24.71
N ALA A 112 15.77 -21.13 -24.03
CA ALA A 112 16.34 -20.11 -23.17
C ALA A 112 16.50 -18.84 -24.01
N PRO A 113 16.12 -17.65 -23.49
CA PRO A 113 16.37 -16.39 -24.18
C PRO A 113 17.83 -16.36 -24.64
N GLU A 114 18.12 -15.89 -25.85
CA GLU A 114 19.48 -15.92 -26.39
C GLU A 114 20.48 -15.21 -25.46
N ASP A 115 20.05 -14.15 -24.76
CA ASP A 115 20.82 -13.45 -23.72
C ASP A 115 21.27 -14.33 -22.53
N PHE A 116 20.59 -15.46 -22.29
CA PHE A 116 20.92 -16.35 -21.17
C PHE A 116 22.15 -17.21 -21.46
N LEU A 117 22.54 -17.32 -22.73
CA LEU A 117 23.77 -17.93 -23.17
C LEU A 117 24.68 -16.79 -23.61
N GLY A 118 25.74 -16.50 -22.83
CA GLY A 118 26.70 -15.45 -23.21
C GLY A 118 27.11 -15.55 -24.68
N LYS A 119 27.23 -14.41 -25.36
CA LYS A 119 27.58 -14.35 -26.79
C LYS A 119 29.02 -14.86 -26.98
N GLY A 120 29.16 -16.10 -27.45
CA GLY A 120 30.47 -16.69 -27.73
C GLY A 120 30.46 -18.23 -27.86
N PRO A 121 31.55 -18.83 -28.35
CA PRO A 121 31.62 -20.27 -28.66
C PRO A 121 31.57 -21.19 -27.42
N ASN A 122 31.65 -20.65 -26.19
CA ASN A 122 31.61 -21.42 -24.95
C ASN A 122 30.23 -21.35 -24.27
N LYS A 123 29.27 -22.11 -24.80
CA LYS A 123 27.93 -22.29 -24.21
C LYS A 123 27.96 -23.25 -23.01
N LYS A 124 28.66 -22.89 -21.93
CA LYS A 124 28.65 -23.65 -20.65
C LYS A 124 28.13 -22.77 -19.53
N ILE A 125 27.02 -23.17 -18.92
CA ILE A 125 26.48 -22.53 -17.72
C ILE A 125 27.17 -23.17 -16.51
N LEU A 126 28.07 -22.43 -15.87
CA LEU A 126 28.65 -22.84 -14.60
C LEU A 126 27.71 -22.44 -13.46
N MET A 127 26.82 -23.34 -13.07
CA MET A 127 25.97 -23.16 -11.89
C MET A 127 26.86 -23.01 -10.65
N GLY A 128 26.94 -21.80 -10.11
CA GLY A 128 27.72 -21.49 -8.90
C GLY A 128 28.82 -20.44 -9.05
N LYS A 129 29.09 -19.92 -10.26
CA LYS A 129 29.69 -18.57 -10.37
C LYS A 129 28.55 -17.59 -10.56
N GLU A 130 28.49 -16.59 -9.69
CA GLU A 130 27.57 -15.46 -9.78
C GLU A 130 27.91 -14.62 -11.02
N TYR A 131 27.55 -15.10 -12.21
CA TYR A 131 27.52 -14.26 -13.41
C TYR A 131 26.28 -13.39 -13.33
N MET A 132 26.35 -12.36 -12.49
CA MET A 132 25.37 -11.31 -12.43
C MET A 132 25.98 -10.08 -13.10
N PRO A 133 25.42 -9.62 -14.23
CA PRO A 133 26.00 -8.53 -15.02
C PRO A 133 26.11 -7.26 -14.17
N THR A 134 27.01 -6.35 -14.57
CA THR A 134 27.03 -5.00 -13.98
C THR A 134 25.80 -4.22 -14.46
N LEU A 135 25.48 -3.10 -13.79
CA LEU A 135 24.41 -2.23 -14.24
C LEU A 135 24.71 -1.67 -15.64
N GLU A 136 25.96 -1.28 -15.87
CA GLU A 136 26.46 -0.79 -17.16
C GLU A 136 26.25 -1.82 -18.28
N GLU A 137 26.75 -3.06 -18.11
CA GLU A 137 26.65 -4.12 -19.13
C GLU A 137 25.19 -4.51 -19.44
N PHE A 138 24.29 -4.46 -18.46
CA PHE A 138 22.88 -4.84 -18.65
C PHE A 138 22.02 -3.71 -19.25
N PHE A 139 22.33 -2.45 -18.93
CA PHE A 139 21.58 -1.29 -19.40
C PHE A 139 22.17 -0.64 -20.65
N GLU A 140 23.37 -1.02 -21.12
CA GLU A 140 24.03 -0.52 -22.33
C GLU A 140 23.05 -0.38 -23.52
N GLU A 141 22.36 -1.46 -23.89
CA GLU A 141 21.38 -1.45 -24.99
C GLU A 141 20.21 -0.48 -24.74
N ALA A 142 19.74 -0.36 -23.49
CA ALA A 142 18.66 0.56 -23.15
C ALA A 142 19.13 2.02 -23.10
N ILE A 143 20.39 2.26 -22.73
CA ILE A 143 21.04 3.58 -22.74
C ILE A 143 21.24 4.04 -24.19
N GLU A 144 21.73 3.17 -25.08
CA GLU A 144 21.85 3.47 -26.52
C GLU A 144 20.48 3.77 -27.15
N GLN A 145 19.43 3.02 -26.79
CA GLN A 145 18.06 3.26 -27.27
C GLN A 145 17.41 4.52 -26.69
N ALA A 146 17.96 5.09 -25.62
CA ALA A 146 17.50 6.34 -25.04
C ALA A 146 18.13 7.57 -25.71
N ASP A 147 19.19 7.39 -26.52
CA ASP A 147 19.82 8.46 -27.29
C ASP A 147 18.92 8.93 -28.46
N PRO A 148 18.57 10.23 -28.53
CA PRO A 148 17.79 10.80 -29.63
C PRO A 148 18.37 10.56 -31.04
N GLU A 149 19.69 10.34 -31.18
CA GLU A 149 20.34 10.10 -32.48
C GLU A 149 19.99 8.73 -33.09
N ASN A 150 19.65 7.75 -32.26
CA ASN A 150 19.43 6.37 -32.71
C ASN A 150 18.04 6.12 -33.33
N MET A 151 17.16 7.13 -33.38
CA MET A 151 15.82 7.08 -34.00
C MET A 151 14.99 5.83 -33.64
N VAL A 152 15.13 5.31 -32.42
CA VAL A 152 14.39 4.11 -31.98
C VAL A 152 12.99 4.51 -31.56
N GLU A 153 11.99 3.99 -32.26
CA GLU A 153 10.58 4.18 -31.91
C GLU A 153 10.27 3.65 -30.51
N ASN A 154 9.48 4.41 -29.74
CA ASN A 154 9.17 4.08 -28.34
C ASN A 154 8.66 2.65 -28.15
N GLU A 155 7.86 2.11 -29.07
CA GLU A 155 7.29 0.77 -28.98
C GLU A 155 8.34 -0.36 -28.97
N TYR A 156 9.55 -0.11 -29.50
CA TYR A 156 10.62 -1.10 -29.60
C TYR A 156 11.71 -0.98 -28.54
N LYS A 157 11.59 0.01 -27.63
CA LYS A 157 12.54 0.17 -26.53
C LYS A 157 12.55 -1.06 -25.62
N ALA A 158 13.73 -1.52 -25.23
CA ALA A 158 13.94 -2.65 -24.34
C ALA A 158 13.17 -2.50 -23.02
N VAL A 159 13.03 -1.27 -22.55
CA VAL A 159 12.30 -0.88 -21.35
C VAL A 159 10.80 -1.23 -21.41
N ASN A 160 10.20 -1.28 -22.60
CA ASN A 160 8.81 -1.68 -22.80
C ASN A 160 8.58 -3.21 -22.79
N ASN A 161 9.65 -4.01 -22.85
CA ASN A 161 9.54 -5.46 -22.74
C ASN A 161 9.39 -5.90 -21.28
N SER A 162 8.27 -6.56 -20.95
CA SER A 162 7.98 -7.02 -19.57
C SER A 162 9.08 -7.93 -18.97
N ASN A 163 9.72 -8.77 -19.80
CA ASN A 163 10.79 -9.65 -19.31
C ASN A 163 12.08 -8.87 -19.02
N TYR A 164 12.41 -7.90 -19.86
CA TYR A 164 13.54 -7.00 -19.64
C TYR A 164 13.31 -6.18 -18.38
N GLY A 165 12.13 -5.56 -18.24
CA GLY A 165 11.83 -4.72 -17.08
C GLY A 165 11.88 -5.48 -15.74
N TRP A 166 11.45 -6.73 -15.70
CA TRP A 166 11.56 -7.52 -14.48
C TRP A 166 12.98 -8.00 -14.16
N ARG A 167 13.81 -8.24 -15.18
CA ARG A 167 15.26 -8.49 -15.01
C ARG A 167 15.96 -7.23 -14.52
N ALA A 168 15.64 -6.08 -15.12
CA ALA A 168 16.16 -4.77 -14.76
C ALA A 168 15.88 -4.44 -13.29
N LEU A 169 14.64 -4.58 -12.83
CA LEU A 169 14.26 -4.34 -11.42
C LEU A 169 15.05 -5.21 -10.45
N ARG A 170 15.22 -6.50 -10.76
CA ARG A 170 15.98 -7.41 -9.91
C ARG A 170 17.46 -7.08 -9.85
N LEU A 171 18.02 -6.61 -10.96
CA LEU A 171 19.41 -6.21 -11.01
C LEU A 171 19.61 -4.91 -10.23
N LEU A 172 18.75 -3.91 -10.45
CA LEU A 172 18.74 -2.65 -9.70
C LEU A 172 18.61 -2.88 -8.20
N ALA A 173 17.66 -3.71 -7.76
CA ALA A 173 17.46 -4.03 -6.33
C ALA A 173 18.68 -4.67 -5.65
N ARG A 174 19.62 -5.24 -6.42
CA ARG A 174 20.81 -5.92 -5.88
C ARG A 174 22.10 -5.13 -6.07
N ARG A 175 22.16 -4.25 -7.08
CA ARG A 175 23.38 -3.56 -7.52
C ARG A 175 23.29 -2.05 -7.39
N SER A 176 22.09 -1.46 -7.42
CA SER A 176 21.91 -0.03 -7.24
C SER A 176 21.77 0.30 -5.75
N PRO A 177 22.69 1.08 -5.16
CA PRO A 177 22.60 1.53 -3.77
C PRO A 177 21.38 2.42 -3.52
N HIS A 178 20.89 3.08 -4.57
CA HIS A 178 19.83 4.08 -4.54
C HIS A 178 18.44 3.49 -4.81
N PHE A 179 18.32 2.19 -5.07
CA PHE A 179 17.07 1.56 -5.44
C PHE A 179 15.98 1.61 -4.34
N PHE A 180 16.38 1.56 -3.07
CA PHE A 180 15.45 1.56 -1.93
C PHE A 180 15.36 2.91 -1.20
N GLN A 181 15.86 3.99 -1.83
CA GLN A 181 15.70 5.32 -1.25
C GLN A 181 14.25 5.80 -1.43
N PRO A 182 13.65 6.44 -0.41
CA PRO A 182 12.33 7.04 -0.55
C PRO A 182 12.38 8.11 -1.66
N THR A 183 11.79 7.82 -2.82
CA THR A 183 11.61 8.81 -3.89
C THR A 183 10.20 9.37 -3.85
N ASN A 184 10.06 10.69 -3.72
CA ASN A 184 8.77 11.40 -3.85
C ASN A 184 8.19 11.34 -5.28
N GLN A 185 8.94 10.78 -6.24
CA GLN A 185 8.52 10.63 -7.63
C GLN A 185 7.59 9.42 -7.77
N GLN A 186 6.31 9.67 -8.04
CA GLN A 186 5.35 8.63 -8.37
C GLN A 186 5.48 8.27 -9.85
N PHE A 187 5.81 7.01 -10.15
CA PHE A 187 5.85 6.49 -11.51
C PHE A 187 4.51 5.87 -11.88
N LYS A 188 3.94 6.24 -13.04
CA LYS A 188 2.65 5.71 -13.50
C LYS A 188 2.81 4.32 -14.12
N SER A 189 4.01 4.00 -14.60
CA SER A 189 4.30 2.70 -15.20
C SER A 189 5.74 2.21 -14.97
N LEU A 190 5.95 0.89 -15.08
CA LEU A 190 7.28 0.29 -14.97
C LEU A 190 8.25 0.76 -16.08
N PRO A 191 7.83 0.87 -17.36
CA PRO A 191 8.71 1.42 -18.39
C PRO A 191 9.18 2.84 -18.09
N GLU A 192 8.27 3.72 -17.65
CA GLU A 192 8.60 5.10 -17.27
C GLU A 192 9.63 5.17 -16.11
N TYR A 193 9.51 4.28 -15.12
CA TYR A 193 10.51 4.17 -14.05
C TYR A 193 11.90 3.77 -14.60
N LEU A 194 11.92 2.79 -15.49
CA LEU A 194 13.16 2.25 -16.04
C LEU A 194 13.81 3.22 -17.03
N GLU A 195 13.05 3.99 -17.82
CA GLU A 195 13.60 5.05 -18.68
C GLU A 195 14.31 6.12 -17.84
N ASN A 196 13.69 6.55 -16.73
CA ASN A 196 14.32 7.47 -15.79
C ASN A 196 15.59 6.89 -15.16
N MET A 197 15.59 5.60 -14.84
CA MET A 197 16.77 4.92 -14.30
C MET A 197 17.88 4.80 -15.34
N VAL A 198 17.54 4.51 -16.61
CA VAL A 198 18.47 4.48 -17.74
C VAL A 198 19.14 5.84 -17.93
N ILE A 199 18.37 6.94 -17.87
CA ILE A 199 18.91 8.30 -17.97
C ILE A 199 19.86 8.60 -16.80
N LYS A 200 19.53 8.19 -15.58
CA LYS A 200 20.40 8.37 -14.40
C LYS A 200 21.69 7.57 -14.52
N LEU A 201 21.60 6.32 -14.96
CA LEU A 201 22.77 5.47 -15.16
C LEU A 201 23.68 6.02 -16.26
N ALA A 202 23.12 6.53 -17.37
CA ALA A 202 23.88 7.16 -18.44
C ALA A 202 24.67 8.40 -17.96
N LYS A 203 24.15 9.14 -16.98
CA LYS A 203 24.81 10.30 -16.36
C LYS A 203 25.89 9.94 -15.34
N GLU A 204 25.87 8.74 -14.77
CA GLU A 204 26.86 8.26 -13.78
C GLU A 204 28.08 7.55 -14.40
N LEU A 205 28.06 7.25 -15.71
CA LEU A 205 29.22 6.70 -16.42
C LEU A 205 30.29 7.79 -16.65
N PRO A 206 31.57 7.55 -16.31
CA PRO A 206 32.65 8.42 -16.75
C PRO A 206 32.71 8.41 -18.28
N PRO A 207 32.98 9.55 -18.95
CA PRO A 207 33.07 9.57 -20.40
C PRO A 207 34.18 8.61 -20.85
N PRO A 208 33.95 7.81 -21.91
CA PRO A 208 34.98 6.92 -22.42
C PRO A 208 36.18 7.76 -22.87
N SER A 209 37.33 7.46 -22.31
CA SER A 209 38.60 8.13 -22.60
C SER A 209 39.06 7.90 -24.04
N GLU A 210 39.32 9.02 -24.72
CA GLU A 210 40.26 9.28 -25.84
C GLU A 210 39.98 8.69 -27.25
N GLU A 211 39.57 9.57 -28.18
CA GLU A 211 40.39 9.98 -29.35
C GLU A 211 39.84 11.25 -30.06
N ILE A 212 40.29 12.42 -29.58
CA ILE A 212 40.76 13.65 -30.26
C ILE A 212 39.98 14.33 -31.43
N LYS A 213 39.84 15.67 -31.27
CA LYS A 213 39.66 16.80 -32.24
C LYS A 213 38.21 17.05 -32.69
N THR A 214 37.63 18.23 -32.59
CA THR A 214 38.06 19.64 -32.39
C THR A 214 36.90 20.31 -31.65
N GLY A 215 37.10 20.99 -30.53
CA GLY A 215 37.52 22.38 -30.53
C GLY A 215 36.33 23.29 -30.78
N GLU A 216 35.58 23.59 -29.72
CA GLU A 216 34.85 24.85 -29.50
C GLU A 216 34.32 24.83 -28.05
N ASP A 217 34.96 25.64 -27.22
CA ASP A 217 34.44 26.06 -25.93
C ASP A 217 33.28 27.01 -26.20
N GLU A 218 32.05 26.58 -25.92
CA GLU A 218 30.96 27.50 -25.63
C GLU A 218 30.28 27.04 -24.34
N ASP A 219 30.46 27.86 -23.31
CA ASP A 219 29.65 27.86 -22.10
C ASP A 219 28.18 28.03 -22.50
N GLU A 220 27.32 27.05 -22.20
CA GLU A 220 25.89 27.32 -22.11
C GLU A 220 25.37 26.98 -20.72
N GLU A 221 24.99 28.06 -20.07
CA GLU A 221 24.29 28.21 -18.80
C GLU A 221 23.01 27.37 -18.77
N ASP A 222 22.77 26.78 -17.60
CA ASP A 222 21.48 26.77 -16.90
C ASP A 222 20.21 26.71 -17.78
N ASN A 223 19.78 25.50 -18.12
CA ASN A 223 18.48 25.27 -18.73
C ASN A 223 17.56 24.45 -17.80
N ASP A 224 17.33 24.99 -16.60
CA ASP A 224 16.24 24.58 -15.70
C ASP A 224 15.12 25.63 -15.67
N ALA A 225 14.69 26.07 -16.85
CA ALA A 225 13.67 27.11 -16.95
C ALA A 225 12.80 27.00 -18.21
N LEU A 226 12.15 25.86 -18.48
CA LEU A 226 11.06 25.84 -19.49
C LEU A 226 10.15 24.61 -19.46
N LEU A 227 9.35 24.46 -18.39
CA LEU A 227 7.97 23.96 -18.48
C LEU A 227 7.12 24.64 -17.39
N LYS A 228 6.90 25.95 -17.52
CA LYS A 228 5.77 26.61 -16.85
C LYS A 228 4.52 26.33 -17.66
N GLU A 229 3.81 25.26 -17.31
CA GLU A 229 2.39 25.17 -17.64
C GLU A 229 1.65 26.22 -16.81
N ASN A 230 1.03 27.17 -17.49
CA ASN A 230 0.11 28.14 -16.89
C ASN A 230 -1.11 27.39 -16.33
N GLU A 231 -1.07 27.04 -15.04
CA GLU A 231 -2.28 26.76 -14.28
C GLU A 231 -2.66 27.98 -13.44
N SER A 232 -3.93 28.36 -13.55
CA SER A 232 -4.55 29.47 -12.80
C SER A 232 -4.26 29.40 -11.30
N PRO A 233 -4.19 30.56 -10.61
CA PRO A 233 -3.78 30.66 -9.20
C PRO A 233 -4.74 30.05 -8.17
N ASP A 234 -5.82 29.39 -8.62
CA ASP A 234 -6.88 28.85 -7.74
C ASP A 234 -6.75 27.33 -7.48
N VAL A 235 -5.78 26.64 -8.11
CA VAL A 235 -5.66 25.16 -8.08
C VAL A 235 -4.50 24.65 -7.18
N GLN A 236 -3.66 25.54 -6.65
CA GLN A 236 -2.50 25.14 -5.82
C GLN A 236 -2.88 24.79 -4.36
N ARG A 237 -4.08 25.17 -3.91
CA ARG A 237 -4.54 25.01 -2.52
C ARG A 237 -5.06 23.61 -2.18
N ASP A 238 -5.38 22.82 -3.21
CA ASP A 238 -6.00 21.49 -3.07
C ASP A 238 -4.99 20.32 -3.21
N LYS A 239 -3.70 20.60 -3.36
CA LYS A 239 -2.66 19.55 -3.47
C LYS A 239 -2.28 19.06 -2.06
N PRO A 240 -2.16 17.74 -1.85
CA PRO A 240 -1.74 17.19 -0.56
C PRO A 240 -0.31 17.63 -0.22
N VAL A 241 -0.02 17.81 1.06
CA VAL A 241 1.29 18.25 1.59
C VAL A 241 2.36 17.27 1.08
N THR A 242 3.46 17.77 0.53
CA THR A 242 4.53 16.92 -0.01
C THR A 242 5.46 16.40 1.08
N GLY A 243 6.23 15.34 0.80
CA GLY A 243 7.17 14.75 1.77
C GLY A 243 8.26 15.74 2.25
N GLU A 244 8.66 16.67 1.40
CA GLU A 244 9.61 17.75 1.75
C GLU A 244 8.96 18.77 2.69
N GLN A 245 7.71 19.15 2.43
CA GLN A 245 6.94 20.02 3.32
C GLN A 245 6.75 19.36 4.70
N ILE A 246 6.43 18.06 4.75
CA ILE A 246 6.33 17.29 6.00
C ILE A 246 7.65 17.34 6.79
N GLU A 247 8.79 17.23 6.12
CA GLU A 247 10.10 17.27 6.78
C GLU A 247 10.43 18.66 7.35
N VAL A 248 10.13 19.73 6.61
CA VAL A 248 10.28 21.11 7.09
C VAL A 248 9.35 21.36 8.29
N PHE A 249 8.11 20.91 8.23
CA PHE A 249 7.15 21.10 9.33
C PHE A 249 7.47 20.24 10.54
N ALA A 250 7.91 18.99 10.36
CA ALA A 250 8.34 18.15 11.48
C ALA A 250 9.52 18.79 12.25
N ASN A 251 10.45 19.42 11.53
CA ASN A 251 11.57 20.15 12.12
C ASN A 251 11.13 21.38 12.93
N LYS A 252 10.08 22.09 12.48
CA LYS A 252 9.51 23.26 13.17
C LYS A 252 8.58 22.87 14.32
N LEU A 253 7.80 21.80 14.17
CA LEU A 253 6.82 21.31 15.12
C LEU A 253 7.46 20.70 16.37
N GLY A 254 8.57 19.97 16.21
CA GLY A 254 9.39 19.47 17.32
C GLY A 254 8.57 18.83 18.44
N GLU A 255 8.75 19.30 19.68
CA GLU A 255 8.07 18.80 20.89
C GLU A 255 6.54 19.00 20.90
N GLN A 256 6.01 19.92 20.10
CA GLN A 256 4.60 20.31 20.09
C GLN A 256 3.71 19.32 19.30
N TRP A 257 4.29 18.29 18.70
CA TRP A 257 3.57 17.25 17.97
C TRP A 257 2.47 16.58 18.81
N LYS A 258 2.71 16.37 20.12
CA LYS A 258 1.74 15.74 21.03
C LYS A 258 0.52 16.62 21.28
N ILE A 259 0.67 17.94 21.16
CA ILE A 259 -0.42 18.91 21.29
C ILE A 259 -1.26 18.93 20.01
N LEU A 260 -0.62 18.76 18.85
CA LEU A 260 -1.28 18.73 17.55
C LEU A 260 -2.05 17.43 17.30
N ALA A 261 -1.53 16.29 17.76
CA ALA A 261 -2.08 14.96 17.44
C ALA A 261 -3.59 14.78 17.70
N PRO A 262 -4.17 15.24 18.83
CA PRO A 262 -5.61 15.12 19.06
C PRO A 262 -6.47 15.95 18.11
N TYR A 263 -5.92 17.05 17.57
CA TYR A 263 -6.62 17.94 16.62
C TYR A 263 -6.55 17.44 15.17
N LEU A 264 -5.64 16.50 14.90
CA LEU A 264 -5.57 15.73 13.65
C LEU A 264 -6.39 14.43 13.73
N GLU A 265 -7.24 14.29 14.76
CA GLU A 265 -8.09 13.11 15.00
C GLU A 265 -7.30 11.78 15.11
N MET A 266 -6.04 11.86 15.52
CA MET A 266 -5.21 10.68 15.78
C MET A 266 -5.69 9.93 17.03
N LYS A 267 -5.74 8.60 16.98
CA LYS A 267 -6.18 7.82 18.14
C LYS A 267 -5.12 7.83 19.25
N ASP A 268 -5.55 7.79 20.50
CA ASP A 268 -4.64 7.68 21.66
C ASP A 268 -3.68 6.47 21.58
N SER A 269 -4.09 5.39 20.92
CA SER A 269 -3.23 4.22 20.66
C SER A 269 -2.10 4.52 19.68
N GLU A 270 -2.38 5.29 18.63
CA GLU A 270 -1.39 5.68 17.60
C GLU A 270 -0.41 6.72 18.17
N ILE A 271 -0.90 7.66 18.97
CA ILE A 271 -0.05 8.64 19.68
C ILE A 271 0.93 7.93 20.62
N ARG A 272 0.47 6.93 21.38
CA ARG A 272 1.33 6.12 22.27
C ARG A 272 2.33 5.28 21.48
N GLN A 273 1.96 4.79 20.31
CA GLN A 273 2.86 4.01 19.46
C GLN A 273 3.99 4.90 18.92
N ILE A 274 3.66 6.08 18.40
CA ILE A 274 4.66 7.07 17.94
C ILE A 274 5.60 7.48 19.10
N GLU A 275 5.07 7.62 20.32
CA GLU A 275 5.88 7.92 21.51
C GLU A 275 6.86 6.78 21.87
N CYS A 276 6.51 5.51 21.60
CA CYS A 276 7.37 4.36 21.84
C CYS A 276 8.37 4.09 20.69
N ASP A 277 8.02 4.44 19.45
CA ASP A 277 8.78 4.05 18.25
C ASP A 277 10.06 4.88 18.03
N SER A 278 10.17 6.07 18.65
CA SER A 278 11.36 6.91 18.55
C SER A 278 11.59 7.71 19.84
N GLU A 279 12.84 8.01 20.17
CA GLU A 279 13.21 8.95 21.26
C GLU A 279 13.39 10.39 20.75
N ASP A 280 13.55 10.57 19.43
CA ASP A 280 13.75 11.88 18.81
C ASP A 280 12.42 12.59 18.57
N MET A 281 12.26 13.75 19.19
CA MET A 281 11.07 14.61 19.11
C MET A 281 10.74 15.01 17.66
N LYS A 282 11.75 15.22 16.82
CA LYS A 282 11.55 15.57 15.40
C LYS A 282 11.09 14.38 14.58
N MET A 283 11.61 13.19 14.89
CA MET A 283 11.12 11.96 14.24
C MET A 283 9.67 11.66 14.65
N ARG A 284 9.30 11.89 15.92
CA ARG A 284 7.90 11.74 16.37
C ARG A 284 6.96 12.72 15.65
N ALA A 285 7.38 13.97 15.49
CA ALA A 285 6.66 14.97 14.71
C ALA A 285 6.50 14.55 13.24
N LYS A 286 7.56 13.99 12.63
CA LYS A 286 7.51 13.46 11.26
C LYS A 286 6.58 12.25 11.14
N GLN A 287 6.67 11.30 12.07
CA GLN A 287 5.80 10.12 12.12
C GLN A 287 4.34 10.50 12.29
N LEU A 288 4.03 11.50 13.11
CA LEU A 288 2.67 12.05 13.25
C LEU A 288 2.14 12.60 11.91
N LEU A 289 2.92 13.45 11.25
CA LEU A 289 2.49 14.10 10.00
C LEU A 289 2.36 13.09 8.85
N VAL A 290 3.22 12.06 8.79
CA VAL A 290 3.09 10.95 7.84
C VAL A 290 1.85 10.10 8.14
N ALA A 291 1.61 9.75 9.40
CA ALA A 291 0.42 8.99 9.78
C ALA A 291 -0.87 9.76 9.49
N TRP A 292 -0.87 11.07 9.71
CA TRP A 292 -1.97 11.95 9.33
C TRP A 292 -2.17 12.00 7.80
N GLN A 293 -1.08 12.09 7.03
CA GLN A 293 -1.14 12.05 5.56
C GLN A 293 -1.70 10.71 5.05
N ASP A 294 -1.30 9.60 5.65
CA ASP A 294 -1.80 8.26 5.31
C ASP A 294 -3.29 8.08 5.66
N GLN A 295 -3.77 8.76 6.71
CA GLN A 295 -5.17 8.73 7.15
C GLN A 295 -6.09 9.60 6.29
N GLU A 296 -5.67 10.83 5.96
CA GLU A 296 -6.49 11.81 5.22
C GLU A 296 -6.32 11.72 3.69
N GLY A 297 -5.20 11.16 3.21
CA GLY A 297 -4.93 10.97 1.78
C GLY A 297 -4.99 12.27 0.98
N VAL A 298 -6.01 12.42 0.14
CA VAL A 298 -6.20 13.61 -0.73
C VAL A 298 -6.57 14.86 0.07
N HIS A 299 -7.12 14.70 1.29
CA HIS A 299 -7.49 15.80 2.17
C HIS A 299 -6.36 16.25 3.10
N ALA A 300 -5.19 15.64 3.00
CA ALA A 300 -3.98 16.06 3.72
C ALA A 300 -3.40 17.34 3.11
N THR A 301 -4.19 18.42 3.02
CA THR A 301 -3.80 19.68 2.40
C THR A 301 -3.16 20.63 3.43
N PRO A 302 -2.33 21.59 2.98
CA PRO A 302 -1.75 22.60 3.88
C PRO A 302 -2.81 23.38 4.66
N GLU A 303 -3.97 23.65 4.06
CA GLU A 303 -5.07 24.36 4.73
C GLU A 303 -5.65 23.58 5.91
N ASN A 304 -5.83 22.27 5.76
CA ASN A 304 -6.32 21.42 6.84
C ASN A 304 -5.30 21.31 7.98
N LEU A 305 -4.01 21.26 7.64
CA LEU A 305 -2.94 21.30 8.63
C LEU A 305 -2.88 22.65 9.36
N ILE A 306 -3.01 23.76 8.64
CA ILE A 306 -3.08 25.13 9.20
C ILE A 306 -4.28 25.27 10.13
N ASN A 307 -5.45 24.75 9.73
CA ASN A 307 -6.65 24.75 10.55
C ASN A 307 -6.47 23.94 11.84
N ALA A 308 -5.82 22.78 11.77
CA ALA A 308 -5.50 21.98 12.96
C ALA A 308 -4.51 22.70 13.89
N LEU A 309 -3.47 23.33 13.33
CA LEU A 309 -2.48 24.11 14.09
C LEU A 309 -3.11 25.30 14.81
N ASN A 310 -3.98 26.05 14.13
CA ASN A 310 -4.72 27.16 14.74
C ASN A 310 -5.66 26.69 15.86
N LYS A 311 -6.35 25.55 15.68
CA LYS A 311 -7.19 24.96 16.74
C LYS A 311 -6.38 24.45 17.93
N SER A 312 -5.15 24.01 17.71
CA SER A 312 -4.23 23.55 18.76
C SER A 312 -3.54 24.69 19.52
N GLY A 313 -3.74 25.95 19.12
CA GLY A 313 -3.10 27.12 19.73
C GLY A 313 -1.67 27.38 19.24
N LEU A 314 -1.27 26.76 18.13
CA LEU A 314 0.04 26.89 17.49
C LEU A 314 0.00 27.87 16.31
N SER A 315 -0.60 29.05 16.52
CA SER A 315 -0.81 30.04 15.44
C SER A 315 0.50 30.58 14.87
N ASP A 316 1.57 30.70 15.66
CA ASP A 316 2.89 31.12 15.17
C ASP A 316 3.48 30.13 14.13
N LEU A 317 3.21 28.83 14.30
CA LEU A 317 3.61 27.80 13.35
C LEU A 317 2.71 27.80 12.11
N ALA A 318 1.41 28.10 12.28
CA ALA A 318 0.47 28.25 11.19
C ALA A 318 0.82 29.45 10.27
N GLU A 319 1.25 30.58 10.85
CA GLU A 319 1.72 31.76 10.09
C GLU A 319 3.01 31.47 9.32
N SER A 320 3.92 30.66 9.89
CA SER A 320 5.10 30.22 9.15
C SER A 320 4.74 29.34 7.94
N LEU A 321 3.69 28.53 8.06
CA LEU A 321 3.16 27.67 7.01
C LEU A 321 2.51 28.46 5.87
N THR A 322 1.79 29.52 6.20
CA THR A 322 1.18 30.41 5.19
C THR A 322 2.25 31.19 4.43
N ASN A 323 3.27 31.70 5.12
CA ASN A 323 4.33 32.50 4.50
C ASN A 323 5.21 31.64 3.55
N ASP A 324 5.55 30.41 3.94
CA ASP A 324 6.35 29.50 3.10
C ASP A 324 5.59 29.03 1.83
N ASN A 325 4.26 28.97 1.89
CA ASN A 325 3.41 28.68 0.73
C ASN A 325 3.24 29.88 -0.22
N GLU A 326 3.18 31.11 0.31
CA GLU A 326 3.16 32.33 -0.50
C GLU A 326 4.49 32.60 -1.19
N THR A 327 5.63 32.24 -0.58
CA THR A 327 6.96 32.40 -1.20
C THR A 327 7.27 31.38 -2.31
N ASN A 328 6.53 30.29 -2.38
CA ASN A 328 6.69 29.22 -3.38
C ASN A 328 5.61 29.24 -4.49
N SER A 329 4.76 30.28 -4.53
CA SER A 329 3.71 30.48 -5.55
C SER A 329 4.16 31.41 -6.68
#